data_AF-A0A3D3KS49-F1
#
_entry.id   AF-A0A3D3KS49-F1
#
_cell.length_a   1.000
_cell.length_b   1.000
_cell.length_c   1.000
_cell.angle_alpha   90.00
_cell.angle_beta   90.00
_cell.angle_gamma   90.00
#
_symmetry.space_group_name_H-M   'P 1'
#
loop_
_entity.id
_entity.type
_entity.pdbx_description
1 polymer ?
#
loop_
_entity_poly.entity_id
_entity_poly.type
_entity_poly.pdbx_seq_one_letter_code
_entity_poly.pdbx_strand_id
1 'polypeptide(L)'
;FIVMSIVGVPFALLLAFVVALLAFIPLVGGMIAGIVVLLIALTVGWQTAAVYGICYFAYLQFEAYFISPRIMQKAVAVPGAVA
;
A
#
# COMPACT_ATOMS: atom_id res chain seq x y z
N PHE A 1 -1.89 -2.37 8.84
CA PHE A 1 -2.14 -2.47 10.29
C PHE A 1 -1.38 -1.40 11.06
N ILE A 2 -0.04 -1.44 11.08
CA ILE A 2 0.81 -0.58 11.94
C ILE A 2 0.45 0.91 11.86
N VAL A 3 0.45 1.51 10.67
CA VAL A 3 0.14 2.95 10.51
C VAL A 3 -1.24 3.29 11.05
N MET A 4 -2.25 2.48 10.72
CA MET A 4 -3.63 2.65 11.21
C MET A 4 -3.71 2.59 12.74
N SER A 5 -2.99 1.67 13.38
CA SER A 5 -2.93 1.55 14.83
C SER A 5 -2.28 2.75 15.51
N ILE A 6 -1.26 3.34 14.89
CA ILE A 6 -0.57 4.53 15.42
C ILE A 6 -1.45 5.77 15.31
N VAL A 7 -2.13 5.96 14.18
CA VAL A 7 -2.95 7.17 13.93
C VAL A 7 -4.39 7.07 14.45
N GLY A 8 -4.76 5.94 15.06
CA GLY A 8 -6.08 5.74 15.66
C GLY A 8 -7.20 5.48 14.66
N VAL A 9 -6.90 4.90 13.49
CA VAL A 9 -7.94 4.49 12.54
C VAL A 9 -8.66 3.25 13.09
N PRO A 10 -10.01 3.27 13.20
CA PRO A 10 -10.77 2.17 13.76
C PRO A 10 -10.68 0.92 12.88
N PHE A 11 -10.94 -0.24 13.49
CA PHE A 11 -10.96 -1.53 12.79
C PHE A 11 -9.65 -1.87 12.04
N ALA A 12 -8.50 -1.40 12.52
CA ALA A 12 -7.21 -1.52 11.85
C ALA A 12 -6.86 -2.95 11.38
N LEU A 13 -7.25 -3.97 12.15
CA LEU A 13 -7.03 -5.39 11.78
C LEU A 13 -7.92 -5.82 10.61
N LEU A 14 -9.22 -5.51 10.68
CA LEU A 14 -10.18 -5.79 9.61
C LEU A 14 -9.78 -5.06 8.32
N LEU A 15 -9.44 -3.78 8.43
CA LEU A 15 -9.00 -2.99 7.28
C LEU A 15 -7.68 -3.50 6.71
N ALA A 16 -6.74 -3.94 7.55
CA ALA A 16 -5.51 -4.57 7.07
C ALA A 16 -5.80 -5.86 6.29
N PHE A 17 -6.78 -6.66 6.72
CA PHE A 17 -7.22 -7.83 5.99
C PHE A 17 -7.84 -7.46 4.63
N VAL A 18 -8.71 -6.45 4.58
CA VAL A 18 -9.28 -5.93 3.33
C VAL A 18 -8.20 -5.39 2.39
N VAL A 19 -7.23 -4.64 2.92
CA VAL A 19 -6.07 -4.14 2.17
C VAL A 19 -5.27 -5.30 1.60
N ALA A 20 -5.04 -6.36 2.38
CA ALA A 20 -4.33 -7.55 1.91
C ALA A 20 -5.08 -8.28 0.79
N LEU A 21 -6.41 -8.39 0.88
CA LEU A 21 -7.23 -8.95 -0.20
C LEU A 21 -7.16 -8.09 -1.48
N LEU A 22 -7.32 -6.77 -1.35
CA LEU A 22 -7.25 -5.84 -2.48
C LEU A 22 -5.86 -5.83 -3.12
N ALA A 23 -4.79 -6.02 -2.35
CA ALA A 23 -3.42 -6.03 -2.87
C ALA A 23 -3.15 -7.14 -3.90
N PHE A 24 -3.98 -8.19 -3.97
CA PHE A 24 -3.89 -9.20 -5.02
C PHE A 24 -4.33 -8.69 -6.41
N ILE A 25 -5.03 -7.55 -6.49
CA ILE A 25 -5.42 -6.95 -7.76
C ILE A 25 -4.28 -6.03 -8.24
N PRO A 26 -3.50 -6.42 -9.25
CA PRO A 26 -2.35 -5.65 -9.69
C PRO A 26 -2.77 -4.28 -10.24
N LEU A 27 -1.86 -3.30 -10.15
CA LEU A 27 -1.98 -1.92 -10.65
C LEU A 27 -3.03 -1.03 -9.96
N VAL A 28 -4.14 -1.58 -9.47
CA VAL A 28 -5.26 -0.81 -8.89
C VAL A 28 -5.57 -1.16 -7.43
N GLY A 29 -5.29 -2.38 -6.98
CA GLY A 29 -5.66 -2.88 -5.66
C GLY A 29 -5.11 -2.03 -4.51
N GLY A 30 -3.82 -1.71 -4.56
CA GLY A 30 -3.17 -0.86 -3.56
C GLY A 30 -3.77 0.54 -3.48
N MET A 31 -4.12 1.15 -4.63
CA MET A 31 -4.74 2.48 -4.69
C MET A 31 -6.14 2.46 -4.07
N ILE A 32 -6.98 1.50 -4.47
CA ILE A 32 -8.34 1.34 -3.96
C ILE A 32 -8.32 1.10 -2.44
N ALA A 33 -7.44 0.22 -1.97
CA ALA A 33 -7.26 -0.04 -0.55
C ALA A 33 -6.88 1.23 0.23
N GLY A 34 -5.99 2.05 -0.33
CA GLY A 34 -5.63 3.36 0.23
C GLY A 34 -6.82 4.29 0.36
N ILE A 35 -7.62 4.41 -0.70
CA ILE A 35 -8.81 5.27 -0.73
C ILE A 35 -9.85 4.81 0.30
N VAL A 36 -10.13 3.50 0.38
CA VAL A 36 -11.10 2.96 1.35
C VAL A 36 -10.69 3.30 2.78
N VAL A 37 -9.43 3.07 3.15
CA VAL A 37 -8.95 3.38 4.50
C VAL A 37 -8.90 4.89 4.73
N LEU A 38 -8.57 5.69 3.71
CA LEU A 38 -8.55 7.16 3.82
C LEU A 38 -9.95 7.73 4.08
N LEU A 39 -10.98 7.19 3.43
CA LEU A 39 -12.38 7.57 3.68
C LEU A 39 -12.80 7.22 5.11
N ILE A 40 -12.36 6.08 5.64
CA ILE A 40 -12.63 5.70 7.03
C ILE A 40 -11.85 6.60 7.99
N ALA A 41 -10.60 6.92 7.69
CA ALA A 41 -9.78 7.83 8.49
C ALA A 41 -10.39 9.25 8.58
N LEU A 42 -11.05 9.71 7.50
CA LEU A 42 -11.77 10.99 7.50
C LEU A 42 -12.94 11.01 8.49
N THR A 43 -13.53 9.86 8.84
CA THR A 43 -14.57 9.78 9.88
C THR A 43 -14.03 10.01 11.30
N VAL A 44 -12.72 9.84 11.50
CA VAL A 44 -12.04 10.10 12.78
C VAL A 44 -11.61 11.56 12.86
N GLY A 45 -11.06 12.10 11.77
CA GLY A 45 -10.63 13.49 11.69
C GLY A 45 -9.69 13.75 10.52
N TRP A 46 -9.62 15.00 10.08
CA TRP A 46 -8.80 15.39 8.92
C TRP A 46 -7.30 15.18 9.18
N GLN A 47 -6.83 15.34 10.42
CA GLN A 47 -5.43 15.09 10.80
C GLN A 47 -5.08 13.61 10.66
N THR A 48 -5.91 12.70 11.17
CA THR A 48 -5.73 11.24 11.05
C THR A 48 -5.71 10.81 9.59
N ALA A 49 -6.64 11.34 8.79
CA ALA A 49 -6.67 11.09 7.35
C ALA A 49 -5.43 11.62 6.63
N ALA A 50 -4.97 12.84 6.95
CA ALA A 50 -3.79 13.42 6.33
C ALA A 50 -2.52 12.61 6.64
N VAL A 51 -2.30 12.25 7.91
CA VAL A 51 -1.13 11.45 8.30
C VAL A 51 -1.18 10.07 7.65
N TYR A 52 -2.32 9.39 7.70
CA TYR A 52 -2.47 8.09 7.02
C TYR A 52 -2.22 8.21 5.51
N GLY A 53 -2.85 9.19 4.85
CA GLY A 53 -2.73 9.43 3.42
C GLY A 53 -1.29 9.67 3.00
N ILE A 54 -0.57 10.56 3.69
CA ILE A 54 0.86 10.83 3.42
C ILE A 54 1.69 9.56 3.56
N CYS A 55 1.56 8.84 4.67
CA CYS A 55 2.30 7.60 4.90
C CYS A 55 2.00 6.54 3.84
N TYR A 56 0.72 6.36 3.48
CA TYR A 56 0.29 5.33 2.55
C TYR A 56 0.69 5.65 1.11
N PHE A 57 0.53 6.90 0.67
CA PHE A 57 1.00 7.31 -0.66
C PHE A 57 2.52 7.27 -0.77
N ALA A 58 3.25 7.70 0.27
CA ALA A 58 4.71 7.58 0.30
C ALA A 58 5.15 6.11 0.19
N TYR A 59 4.45 5.19 0.86
CA TYR A 59 4.67 3.75 0.72
C TYR A 59 4.42 3.27 -0.71
N LEU A 60 3.31 3.66 -1.35
CA LEU A 60 3.04 3.30 -2.75
C LEU A 60 4.10 3.81 -3.72
N GLN A 61 4.59 5.06 -3.54
CA GLN A 61 5.68 5.58 -4.36
C GLN A 61 6.98 4.79 -4.12
N PHE A 62 7.30 4.50 -2.86
CA PHE A 62 8.48 3.71 -2.53
C PHE A 62 8.43 2.32 -3.18
N GLU A 63 7.27 1.67 -3.14
CA GLU A 63 7.07 0.37 -3.76
C GLU A 63 7.24 0.45 -5.29
N ALA A 64 6.59 1.41 -5.93
CA ALA A 64 6.66 1.60 -7.38
C ALA A 64 8.07 1.93 -7.91
N TYR A 65 8.83 2.78 -7.21
CA TYR A 65 10.12 3.28 -7.71
C TYR A 65 11.34 2.51 -7.20
N PHE A 66 11.27 1.91 -6.01
CA PHE A 66 12.42 1.25 -5.40
C PHE A 66 12.26 -0.26 -5.30
N ILE A 67 11.07 -0.76 -4.98
CA ILE A 67 10.87 -2.20 -4.74
C ILE A 67 10.60 -2.91 -6.06
N SER A 68 9.57 -2.49 -6.80
CA SER A 68 9.14 -3.10 -8.06
C SER A 68 10.28 -3.28 -9.07
N PRO A 69 11.12 -2.26 -9.38
CA PRO A 69 12.22 -2.43 -10.32
C PRO A 69 13.27 -3.45 -9.86
N ARG A 70 13.57 -3.50 -8.56
CA ARG A 70 14.56 -4.44 -8.00
C ARG A 70 14.06 -5.88 -8.03
N ILE A 71 12.76 -6.09 -7.78
CA ILE A 71 12.14 -7.42 -7.89
C ILE A 71 12.16 -7.87 -9.34
N MET A 72 11.77 -6.98 -10.28
CA MET A 72 11.79 -7.29 -11.72
C MET A 72 13.20 -7.61 -12.22
N GLN A 73 14.22 -6.83 -11.83
CA GLN A 73 15.61 -7.11 -12.20
C GLN A 73 16.09 -8.49 -11.73
N LYS A 74 15.67 -8.92 -10.52
CA LYS A 74 16.00 -10.26 -10.00
C LYS A 74 15.21 -11.38 -10.70
N ALA A 75 13.95 -11.14 -11.05
CA ALA A 75 13.11 -12.11 -11.73
C ALA A 75 13.51 -12.31 -13.20
N VAL A 76 14.00 -11.25 -13.86
CA VAL A 76 14.46 -11.28 -15.27
C VAL A 76 15.96 -11.58 -15.38
N ALA A 77 16.67 -11.83 -14.27
CA ALA A 77 18.01 -12.41 -14.27
C ALA A 77 17.99 -13.90 -14.66
N VAL A 78 17.28 -14.23 -15.74
CA VAL A 78 17.56 -15.43 -16.54
C VAL A 78 18.75 -15.04 -17.41
N PRO A 79 19.91 -15.73 -17.30
CA PRO A 79 21.03 -15.50 -18.19
C PRO A 79 20.52 -15.56 -19.63
N GLY A 80 20.86 -14.56 -20.44
CA GLY A 80 20.61 -14.63 -21.87
C GLY A 80 21.06 -16.00 -22.36
N ALA A 81 20.15 -16.73 -23.01
CA ALA A 81 20.53 -17.93 -23.70
C ALA A 81 21.70 -17.55 -24.60
N VAL A 82 22.88 -18.07 -24.28
CA VAL A 82 24.02 -18.09 -25.18
C VAL A 82 23.55 -18.75 -26.47
N ALA A 83 23.43 -17.94 -27.52
CA ALA A 83 23.45 -18.32 -28.92
C ALA A 83 24.03 -17.14 -29.71
#